data_AF-A0A2T7NT54-F1
#
_entry.id   AF-A0A2T7NT54-F1
#
_cell.length_a   1.000
_cell.length_b   1.000
_cell.length_c   1.000
_cell.angle_alpha   90.00
_cell.angle_beta   90.00
_cell.angle_gamma   90.00
#
_symmetry.space_group_name_H-M   'P 1'
#
loop_
_entity.id
_entity.type
_entity.pdbx_description
1 polymer ?
#
loop_
_entity_poly.entity_id
_entity_poly.type
_entity_poly.pdbx_seq_one_letter_code
_entity_poly.pdbx_strand_id
1 'polypeptide(L)'
;MPFYRTDELKTGTLVGEDDYGNKYYQNPMYFMGRSRWVEYSPAVGMDYDGSQVPPEWHRWLSYMSDEPPTVAKLVKYPWMQKHTENLSGTPQAYVPYSTVPAKIQAWTPPPKKR
;
A
#
# COMPACT_ATOMS: atom_id res chain seq x y z
N MET A 1 12.45 -15.49 8.47
CA MET A 1 11.24 -15.45 9.33
C MET A 1 11.60 -15.51 10.81
N PRO A 2 11.71 -14.36 11.49
CA PRO A 2 11.73 -14.29 12.94
C PRO A 2 10.34 -14.60 13.52
N PHE A 3 10.25 -15.54 14.47
CA PHE A 3 8.99 -16.00 15.07
C PHE A 3 8.12 -14.87 15.67
N TYR A 4 8.74 -13.84 16.26
CA TYR A 4 8.06 -12.76 16.96
C TYR A 4 7.27 -11.78 16.07
N ARG A 5 7.39 -11.88 14.74
CA ARG A 5 6.72 -10.98 13.79
C ARG A 5 5.49 -11.59 13.13
N THR A 6 5.49 -12.91 12.93
CA THR A 6 4.44 -13.59 12.15
C THR A 6 3.62 -14.56 12.98
N ASP A 7 3.92 -14.72 14.27
CA ASP A 7 3.30 -15.62 15.26
C ASP A 7 3.21 -17.12 14.85
N GLU A 8 3.70 -17.46 13.66
CA GLU A 8 3.67 -18.79 13.05
C GLU A 8 5.00 -19.04 12.31
N LEU A 9 5.54 -20.26 12.46
CA LEU A 9 6.70 -20.72 11.67
C LEU A 9 6.20 -21.34 10.37
N LYS A 10 6.28 -20.58 9.28
CA LYS A 10 5.98 -21.07 7.93
C LYS A 10 7.26 -21.31 7.15
N THR A 11 7.23 -22.35 6.33
CA THR A 11 8.29 -22.62 5.34
C THR A 11 7.67 -22.57 3.95
N GLY A 12 8.36 -21.90 3.02
CA GLY A 12 7.88 -21.74 1.66
C GLY A 12 8.95 -21.21 0.73
N THR A 13 8.67 -21.28 -0.56
CA THR A 13 9.56 -20.82 -1.61
C THR A 13 9.41 -19.30 -1.77
N LEU A 14 10.53 -18.59 -1.86
CA LEU A 14 10.55 -17.16 -2.15
C LEU A 14 10.14 -16.94 -3.62
N VAL A 15 9.04 -16.22 -3.83
CA VAL A 15 8.47 -15.92 -5.15
C VAL A 15 9.04 -14.61 -5.70
N GLY A 16 9.29 -13.64 -4.82
CA GLY A 16 9.94 -12.38 -5.18
C GLY A 16 9.95 -11.37 -4.04
N GLU A 17 10.53 -10.21 -4.34
CA GLU A 17 10.65 -9.06 -3.45
C GLU A 17 10.12 -7.83 -4.18
N ASP A 18 9.46 -6.92 -3.46
CA ASP A 18 8.99 -5.65 -4.02
C ASP A 18 10.01 -4.51 -3.83
N ASP A 19 9.69 -3.35 -4.40
CA ASP A 19 10.52 -2.13 -4.31
C ASP A 19 10.69 -1.61 -2.87
N TYR A 20 9.86 -2.06 -1.92
CA TYR A 20 9.88 -1.65 -0.50
C TYR A 20 10.60 -2.67 0.39
N GLY A 21 11.05 -3.80 -0.17
CA GLY A 21 11.76 -4.87 0.52
C GLY A 21 10.84 -5.88 1.21
N ASN A 22 9.54 -5.91 0.88
CA ASN A 22 8.65 -6.97 1.33
C ASN A 22 8.89 -8.23 0.48
N LYS A 23 8.96 -9.38 1.14
CA LYS A 23 9.26 -10.67 0.52
C LYS A 23 8.03 -11.55 0.48
N TYR A 24 7.73 -12.09 -0.69
CA TYR A 24 6.53 -12.88 -0.94
C TYR A 24 6.87 -14.36 -1.06
N TYR A 25 6.13 -15.20 -0.35
CA TYR A 25 6.39 -16.62 -0.27
C TYR A 25 5.16 -17.43 -0.66
N GLN A 26 5.40 -18.61 -1.22
CA GLN A 26 4.36 -19.57 -1.55
C GLN A 26 4.75 -20.98 -1.10
N ASN A 27 3.77 -21.70 -0.56
CA ASN A 27 3.87 -23.14 -0.33
C ASN A 27 2.53 -23.81 -0.69
N PRO A 28 2.48 -24.59 -1.78
CA PRO A 28 1.26 -25.27 -2.24
C PRO A 28 0.82 -26.44 -1.34
N MET A 29 1.66 -26.87 -0.37
CA MET A 29 1.28 -27.89 0.61
C MET A 29 0.29 -27.36 1.65
N TYR A 30 0.28 -26.05 1.90
CA TYR A 30 -0.68 -25.45 2.80
C TYR A 30 -2.03 -25.26 2.13
N PHE A 31 -3.09 -25.26 2.94
CA PHE A 31 -4.45 -25.00 2.49
C PHE A 31 -4.59 -23.61 1.83
N MET A 32 -5.52 -23.49 0.89
CA MET A 32 -5.84 -22.24 0.19
C MET A 32 -6.15 -21.12 1.19
N GLY A 33 -5.55 -19.95 1.01
CA GLY A 33 -5.64 -18.83 1.94
C GLY A 33 -4.47 -18.75 2.92
N ARG A 34 -3.74 -19.86 3.16
CA ARG A 34 -2.47 -19.85 3.92
C ARG A 34 -1.25 -20.15 3.07
N SER A 35 -1.45 -20.61 1.82
CA SER A 35 -0.38 -21.00 0.92
C SER A 35 0.44 -19.84 0.37
N ARG A 36 -0.08 -18.60 0.39
CA ARG A 36 0.65 -17.37 0.01
C ARG A 36 0.71 -16.43 1.22
N TRP A 37 1.87 -15.85 1.49
CA TRP A 37 2.04 -14.85 2.54
C TRP A 37 3.17 -13.87 2.21
N VAL A 38 3.21 -12.77 2.95
CA VAL A 38 4.22 -11.71 2.84
C VAL A 38 5.01 -11.62 4.16
N GLU A 39 6.32 -11.40 4.04
CA GLU A 39 7.21 -10.97 5.12
C GLU A 39 7.55 -9.51 4.87
N TYR A 40 7.01 -8.62 5.71
CA TYR A 40 7.24 -7.19 5.58
C TYR A 40 8.71 -6.83 5.82
N SER A 41 9.14 -5.78 5.13
CA SER A 41 10.51 -5.26 5.21
C SER A 41 10.97 -5.06 6.67
N PRO A 42 12.21 -5.45 7.02
CA PRO A 42 12.80 -5.15 8.33
C PRO A 42 12.81 -3.65 8.66
N ALA A 43 12.81 -2.78 7.64
CA ALA A 43 12.84 -1.33 7.80
C ALA A 43 11.63 -0.78 8.58
N VAL A 44 10.49 -1.46 8.51
CA VAL A 44 9.24 -1.06 9.17
C VAL A 44 9.15 -1.56 10.63
N GLY A 45 10.07 -2.42 11.08
CA GLY A 45 10.09 -2.86 12.47
C GLY A 45 8.82 -3.62 12.90
N MET A 46 8.12 -3.15 13.93
CA MET A 46 6.87 -3.79 14.40
C MET A 46 5.61 -3.12 13.82
N ASP A 47 5.75 -1.98 13.14
CA ASP A 47 4.64 -1.18 12.64
C ASP A 47 4.26 -1.57 11.20
N TYR A 48 4.30 -2.87 10.91
CA TYR A 48 3.93 -3.37 9.59
C TYR A 48 2.40 -3.29 9.41
N ASP A 49 1.97 -2.96 8.19
CA ASP A 49 0.55 -2.84 7.86
C ASP A 49 0.23 -3.51 6.52
N GLY A 50 -1.00 -4.04 6.41
CA GLY A 50 -1.54 -4.61 5.17
C GLY A 50 -1.53 -3.64 4.00
N SER A 51 -1.62 -2.34 4.28
CA SER A 51 -1.59 -1.29 3.27
C SER A 51 -0.21 -1.08 2.62
N GLN A 52 0.87 -1.65 3.16
CA GLN A 52 2.23 -1.52 2.61
C GLN A 52 2.51 -2.46 1.43
N VAL A 53 1.57 -3.37 1.12
CA VAL A 53 1.67 -4.25 -0.05
C VAL A 53 1.28 -3.45 -1.30
N PRO A 54 2.18 -3.30 -2.29
CA PRO A 54 1.86 -2.58 -3.51
C PRO A 54 0.79 -3.31 -4.33
N PRO A 55 0.04 -2.58 -5.19
CA PRO A 55 -1.11 -3.14 -5.92
C PRO A 55 -0.77 -4.36 -6.79
N GLU A 56 0.46 -4.40 -7.31
CA GLU A 56 0.94 -5.49 -8.16
C GLU A 56 1.06 -6.82 -7.40
N TRP A 57 1.54 -6.76 -6.16
CA TRP A 57 1.65 -7.92 -5.29
C TRP A 57 0.35 -8.23 -4.57
N HIS A 58 -0.48 -7.22 -4.29
CA HIS A 58 -1.81 -7.40 -3.70
C HIS A 58 -2.69 -8.32 -4.55
N ARG A 59 -2.69 -8.16 -5.89
CA ARG A 59 -3.43 -9.03 -6.81
C ARG A 59 -3.05 -10.51 -6.64
N TRP A 60 -1.76 -10.81 -6.53
CA TRP A 60 -1.26 -12.17 -6.36
C TRP A 60 -1.50 -12.72 -4.95
N LEU A 61 -1.27 -11.90 -3.92
CA LEU A 61 -1.44 -12.27 -2.52
C LEU A 61 -2.91 -12.60 -2.19
N SER A 62 -3.85 -11.85 -2.77
CA SER A 62 -5.30 -12.05 -2.60
C SER A 62 -5.91 -13.10 -3.55
N TYR A 63 -5.09 -13.92 -4.23
CA TYR A 63 -5.56 -14.95 -5.17
C TYR A 63 -6.42 -14.43 -6.34
N MET A 64 -6.29 -13.16 -6.72
CA MET A 64 -6.97 -12.62 -7.91
C MET A 64 -6.29 -13.07 -9.20
N SER A 65 -5.03 -13.48 -9.12
CA SER A 65 -4.26 -14.04 -10.23
C SER A 65 -3.26 -15.06 -9.72
N ASP A 66 -2.94 -16.04 -10.55
CA ASP A 66 -1.93 -17.06 -10.24
C ASP A 66 -0.51 -16.60 -10.55
N GLU A 67 -0.37 -15.69 -11.50
CA GLU A 67 0.93 -15.18 -11.92
C GLU A 67 1.39 -14.04 -11.01
N PRO A 68 2.58 -14.11 -10.40
CA PRO A 68 3.15 -13.02 -9.64
C PRO A 68 3.60 -11.88 -10.58
N PRO A 69 3.75 -10.65 -10.07
CA PRO A 69 4.19 -9.51 -10.88
C PRO A 69 5.62 -9.66 -11.44
N THR A 70 6.41 -10.59 -10.89
CA THR A 70 7.71 -10.98 -11.44
C THR A 70 7.61 -11.69 -12.79
N VAL A 71 6.55 -12.46 -13.01
CA VAL A 71 6.28 -13.18 -14.27
C VAL A 71 5.44 -12.31 -15.20
N ALA A 72 4.33 -11.77 -14.70
CA ALA A 72 3.39 -10.96 -15.47
C ALA A 72 3.38 -9.52 -14.96
N LYS A 73 4.25 -8.69 -15.54
CA LYS A 73 4.34 -7.27 -15.18
C LYS A 73 3.06 -6.53 -15.57
N LEU A 74 2.54 -5.71 -14.67
CA LEU A 74 1.42 -4.83 -14.94
C LEU A 74 1.82 -3.69 -15.90
N VAL A 75 0.85 -3.23 -16.69
CA VAL A 75 1.04 -2.06 -17.56
C VAL A 75 1.19 -0.81 -16.70
N LYS A 76 2.34 -0.13 -16.83
CA LYS A 76 2.61 1.15 -16.16
C LYS A 76 2.32 2.30 -17.10
N TYR A 77 1.46 3.23 -16.68
CA TYR A 77 1.17 4.47 -17.42
C TYR A 77 1.89 5.67 -16.80
N PRO A 78 2.16 6.75 -17.56
CA PRO A 78 2.90 7.92 -17.05
C PRO A 78 2.22 8.66 -15.89
N TRP A 79 0.90 8.55 -15.76
CA TRP A 79 0.11 9.18 -14.71
C TRP A 79 -0.01 8.35 -13.43
N MET A 80 0.48 7.10 -13.43
CA MET A 80 0.43 6.24 -12.26
C MET A 80 1.43 6.71 -11.20
N GLN A 81 0.92 6.97 -10.01
CA GLN A 81 1.74 7.34 -8.85
C GLN A 81 2.39 6.09 -8.24
N LYS A 82 3.49 6.31 -7.52
CA LYS A 82 4.10 5.25 -6.71
C LYS A 82 3.17 4.87 -5.56
N HIS A 83 3.23 3.62 -5.15
CA HIS A 83 2.45 3.15 -4.02
C HIS A 83 2.83 3.91 -2.75
N THR A 84 1.82 4.20 -1.94
CA THR A 84 1.95 4.84 -0.63
C THR A 84 1.06 4.06 0.32
N GLU A 85 1.55 3.81 1.53
CA GLU A 85 0.80 3.14 2.58
C GLU A 85 -0.37 3.98 3.09
N ASN A 86 -1.16 3.42 4.00
CA ASN A 86 -2.27 4.14 4.61
C ASN A 86 -1.75 5.17 5.62
N LEU A 87 -1.93 6.45 5.30
CA LEU A 87 -1.50 7.59 6.14
C LEU A 87 -2.59 8.04 7.14
N SER A 88 -3.67 7.27 7.30
CA SER A 88 -4.73 7.59 8.26
C SER A 88 -4.17 7.71 9.69
N GLY A 89 -4.60 8.74 10.43
CA GLY A 89 -4.12 8.98 11.80
C GLY A 89 -2.74 9.63 11.90
N THR A 90 -2.05 9.85 10.77
CA THR A 90 -0.79 10.60 10.71
C THR A 90 -1.03 12.07 10.34
N PRO A 91 -0.04 12.97 10.50
CA PRO A 91 -0.13 14.34 9.98
C PRO A 91 -0.32 14.44 8.46
N GLN A 92 -0.07 13.36 7.71
CA GLN A 92 -0.25 13.29 6.26
C GLN A 92 -1.61 12.70 5.85
N ALA A 93 -2.52 12.48 6.81
CA ALA A 93 -3.86 11.99 6.53
C ALA A 93 -4.62 12.94 5.57
N TYR A 94 -5.46 12.36 4.72
CA TYR A 94 -6.31 13.13 3.81
C TYR A 94 -7.34 13.94 4.58
N VAL A 95 -7.33 15.26 4.39
CA VAL A 95 -8.34 16.19 4.93
C VAL A 95 -9.18 16.73 3.77
N PRO A 96 -10.49 16.47 3.74
CA PRO A 96 -11.34 16.98 2.67
C PRO A 96 -11.46 18.51 2.75
N TYR A 97 -11.46 19.14 1.58
CA TYR A 97 -11.68 20.58 1.44
C TYR A 97 -12.68 20.85 0.31
N SER A 98 -13.27 22.05 0.29
CA SER A 98 -14.09 22.47 -0.84
C SER A 98 -13.22 22.66 -2.07
N THR A 99 -13.42 21.83 -3.09
CA THR A 99 -12.75 21.98 -4.39
C THR A 99 -13.33 23.11 -5.23
N VAL A 100 -14.43 23.72 -4.79
CA VAL A 100 -15.13 24.79 -5.49
C VAL A 100 -14.84 26.15 -4.82
N PRO A 101 -14.53 27.20 -5.61
CA PRO A 101 -14.38 28.55 -5.08
C PRO A 101 -15.73 29.13 -4.63
N ALA A 102 -15.69 30.24 -3.88
CA ALA A 102 -16.91 30.96 -3.51
C ALA A 102 -17.70 31.41 -4.75
N LYS A 103 -18.99 31.04 -4.81
CA LYS A 103 -19.87 31.35 -5.95
C LYS A 103 -20.25 32.83 -6.02
N ILE A 104 -20.33 33.49 -4.87
CA ILE A 104 -20.77 34.88 -4.73
C ILE A 104 -19.56 35.70 -4.30
N GLN A 105 -19.24 36.73 -5.07
CA GLN A 105 -18.17 37.68 -4.74
C GLN A 105 -18.73 38.77 -3.83
N ALA A 106 -18.16 38.91 -2.63
CA ALA A 106 -18.55 39.94 -1.68
C ALA A 106 -18.01 41.31 -2.10
N TRP A 107 -18.81 42.35 -1.96
CA TRP A 107 -18.34 43.73 -2.12
C TRP A 107 -17.34 44.07 -1.01
N THR A 108 -16.18 44.61 -1.38
CA THR A 108 -15.16 45.05 -0.41
C THR A 108 -15.27 46.57 -0.22
N PRO A 109 -15.59 47.06 1.00
CA PRO A 109 -15.79 48.49 1.23
C PRO A 109 -14.49 49.28 1.07
N PRO A 110 -14.54 50.51 0.51
CA PRO A 110 -13.39 51.40 0.49
C PRO A 110 -13.03 51.85 1.92
N PRO A 111 -11.75 52.13 2.20
CA PRO A 111 -11.33 52.64 3.51
C PRO A 111 -11.96 54.01 3.76
N LYS A 112 -12.46 54.22 4.99
CA LYS A 112 -13.08 55.47 5.41
C LYS A 112 -12.03 56.58 5.42
N LYS A 113 -12.23 57.66 4.64
CA LYS A 113 -11.41 58.87 4.75
C LYS A 113 -11.69 59.55 6.10
N ARG A 114 -10.62 59.84 6.86
CA ARG A 114 -10.67 60.65 8.09
C ARG A 114 -10.73 62.13 7.73
#